data_AF-A0A9X6RPH0-F1
#
_entry.id   AF-A0A9X6RPH0-F1
#
_cell.length_a   1.000
_cell.length_b   1.000
_cell.length_c   1.000
_cell.angle_alpha   90.00
_cell.angle_beta   90.00
_cell.angle_gamma   90.00
#
_symmetry.space_group_name_H-M   'P 1'
#
loop_
_entity.id
_entity.type
_entity.pdbx_description
1 polymer ?
#
loop_
_entity_poly.entity_id
_entity_poly.type
_entity_poly.pdbx_seq_one_letter_code
_entity_poly.pdbx_strand_id
1 'polypeptide(L)'
;MYRLLNSVVYLHLTIFGIFGYDRRGVSIISVIIGDNPGYGYFAQSPAYDVALARALRTFPTSLSQVRRLSVYKPGIYSCPEAAALMPILAMEVDQLIRNNPGDFTVLITPGCSLEVIALGDFAREWDVPLMAVLAMDLSLTNTQRFPTVVTFPSSDQLSLVQATLALFERYSWSIVSLLCEDVNLNRTDNRQFYISTCSGFINVFRKSSQIDDLHVLYFGADNEGYESILQTAGTHSRVILLFVATSWRLRNVMVTADRLNMTSGDYIFIAPRSPSVPTGDALQWQLNLTSDDQAFTAFQSLVTVSNPIPRWNVITALINEICSQSQLFYNRTVTMDNSAGGCSINDMTISAVEVMSSVTEVLSQFSSRQLKTMTGTNFRKSFLNRTFELDSRSVFIGPKGMRVCDVDLYRMNATTGEMENVIWRSQNGPPVNRPVCGFRGDRCIGSLEKSMVATIAAVFVLVSFIFGTGIFWFSHQHMDGSVWWLLAPEAMHLVSAITHSNLGTFRSVKRP
;
A
#
# COMPACT_ATOMS: atom_id res chain seq x y z
N MET A 1 73.38 -28.14 30.29
CA MET A 1 72.16 -27.41 30.74
C MET A 1 71.37 -26.76 29.60
N TYR A 2 72.01 -26.19 28.57
CA TYR A 2 71.32 -25.51 27.46
C TYR A 2 70.48 -26.40 26.51
N ARG A 3 70.77 -27.70 26.41
CA ARG A 3 70.01 -28.62 25.53
C ARG A 3 68.69 -29.12 26.14
N LEU A 4 68.57 -29.12 27.47
CA LEU A 4 67.34 -29.56 28.16
C LEU A 4 66.25 -28.47 28.18
N LEU A 5 66.62 -27.18 28.19
CA LEU A 5 65.65 -26.09 28.09
C LEU A 5 64.97 -26.02 26.71
N ASN A 6 65.70 -26.24 25.62
CA ASN A 6 65.12 -26.19 24.27
C ASN A 6 64.10 -27.31 24.01
N SER A 7 64.29 -28.49 24.59
CA SER A 7 63.32 -29.59 24.45
C SER A 7 62.03 -29.35 25.24
N VAL A 8 62.10 -28.70 26.41
CA VAL A 8 60.92 -28.35 27.22
C VAL A 8 60.13 -27.20 26.59
N VAL A 9 60.82 -26.23 25.99
CA VAL A 9 60.18 -25.12 25.24
C VAL A 9 59.52 -25.63 23.95
N TYR A 10 60.15 -26.55 23.21
CA TYR A 10 59.53 -27.17 22.04
C TYR A 10 58.33 -28.07 22.40
N LEU A 11 58.38 -28.79 23.53
CA LEU A 11 57.27 -29.61 23.99
C LEU A 11 56.08 -28.77 24.47
N HIS A 12 56.33 -27.64 25.15
CA HIS A 12 55.26 -26.71 25.51
C HIS A 12 54.65 -25.99 24.31
N LEU A 13 55.45 -25.63 23.29
CA LEU A 13 54.93 -25.03 22.05
C LEU A 13 54.14 -26.02 21.19
N THR A 14 54.49 -27.32 21.21
CA THR A 14 53.71 -28.35 20.50
C THR A 14 52.44 -28.76 21.25
N ILE A 15 52.41 -28.73 22.58
CA ILE A 15 51.17 -29.01 23.35
C ILE A 15 50.17 -27.84 23.26
N PHE A 16 50.63 -26.58 23.16
CA PHE A 16 49.74 -25.45 22.86
C PHE A 16 49.24 -25.42 21.41
N GLY A 17 49.94 -26.07 20.47
CA GLY A 17 49.47 -26.27 19.09
C GLY A 17 48.39 -27.36 18.95
N ILE A 18 48.30 -28.29 19.90
CA ILE A 18 47.34 -29.41 19.87
C ILE A 18 46.04 -29.08 20.63
N PHE A 19 46.10 -28.13 21.58
CA PHE A 19 44.92 -27.49 22.18
C PHE A 19 44.72 -26.08 21.60
N GLY A 20 44.89 -25.93 20.28
CA GLY A 20 44.21 -24.88 19.56
C GLY A 20 42.72 -25.05 19.82
N TYR A 21 42.17 -24.30 20.78
CA TYR A 21 40.75 -24.04 20.86
C TYR A 21 40.39 -23.43 19.50
N ASP A 22 40.01 -24.28 18.55
CA ASP A 22 39.53 -23.92 17.24
C ASP A 22 38.26 -23.11 17.49
N ARG A 23 38.44 -21.82 17.72
CA ARG A 23 37.38 -20.88 18.07
C ARG A 23 37.05 -20.18 16.77
N ARG A 24 36.17 -20.82 16.01
CA ARG A 24 35.50 -20.26 14.83
C ARG A 24 34.87 -18.92 15.20
N GLY A 25 35.19 -17.87 14.43
CA GLY A 25 34.61 -16.55 14.60
C GLY A 25 33.21 -16.46 13.98
N VAL A 26 32.57 -15.31 14.16
CA VAL A 26 31.35 -14.97 13.42
C VAL A 26 31.67 -13.80 12.50
N SER A 27 31.37 -13.96 11.21
CA SER A 27 31.51 -12.91 10.20
C SER A 27 30.15 -12.36 9.82
N ILE A 28 29.87 -11.11 10.19
CA ILE A 28 28.70 -10.39 9.69
C ILE A 28 29.14 -9.55 8.51
N ILE A 29 28.70 -9.90 7.30
CA ILE A 29 29.07 -9.21 6.07
C ILE A 29 27.89 -8.37 5.61
N SER A 30 28.02 -7.04 5.66
CA SER A 30 27.04 -6.16 5.04
C SER A 30 27.32 -5.98 3.55
N VAL A 31 26.33 -6.26 2.70
CA VAL A 31 26.41 -6.13 1.24
C VAL A 31 25.56 -4.93 0.81
N ILE A 32 26.19 -3.86 0.32
CA ILE A 32 25.52 -2.58 0.06
C ILE A 32 25.91 -2.04 -1.32
N ILE A 33 24.92 -1.70 -2.14
CA ILE A 33 25.12 -1.05 -3.43
C ILE A 33 24.60 0.39 -3.35
N GLY A 34 25.51 1.32 -3.55
CA GLY A 34 25.22 2.73 -3.72
C GLY A 34 25.12 3.57 -2.44
N ASP A 35 24.91 4.85 -2.70
CA ASP A 35 25.00 5.98 -1.77
C ASP A 35 23.65 6.65 -1.53
N ASN A 36 22.55 5.91 -1.72
CA ASN A 36 21.22 6.46 -1.49
C ASN A 36 21.14 7.08 -0.08
N PRO A 37 20.67 8.33 0.08
CA PRO A 37 20.65 9.01 1.38
C PRO A 37 19.70 8.34 2.38
N GLY A 38 18.73 7.56 1.92
CA GLY A 38 17.80 6.80 2.75
C GLY A 38 18.36 5.45 3.22
N TYR A 39 18.96 4.69 2.31
CA TYR A 39 19.29 3.27 2.53
C TYR A 39 20.66 2.80 1.99
N GLY A 40 21.46 3.71 1.45
CA GLY A 40 22.80 3.41 0.96
C GLY A 40 23.82 3.21 2.07
N TYR A 41 25.08 3.05 1.67
CA TYR A 41 26.18 2.72 2.59
C TYR A 41 26.32 3.71 3.75
N PHE A 42 26.31 5.00 3.46
CA PHE A 42 26.47 6.05 4.47
C PHE A 42 25.27 6.20 5.40
N ALA A 43 24.07 5.80 4.96
CA ALA A 43 22.85 5.86 5.78
C ALA A 43 22.71 4.67 6.74
N GLN A 44 23.26 3.50 6.37
CA GLN A 44 23.02 2.23 7.05
C GLN A 44 24.23 1.74 7.84
N SER A 45 25.45 1.91 7.32
CA SER A 45 26.67 1.39 7.97
C SER A 45 26.94 1.96 9.37
N PRO A 46 26.75 3.27 9.64
CA PRO A 46 26.87 3.79 11.00
C PRO A 46 25.89 3.14 11.98
N ALA A 47 24.67 2.84 11.53
CA ALA A 47 23.66 2.17 12.35
C ALA A 47 24.04 0.72 12.68
N TYR A 48 24.58 -0.02 11.72
CA TYR A 48 25.11 -1.37 11.97
C TYR A 48 26.26 -1.36 12.98
N ASP A 49 27.18 -0.40 12.89
CA ASP A 49 28.31 -0.29 13.82
C ASP A 49 27.85 0.01 15.24
N VAL A 50 26.95 0.99 15.41
CA VAL A 50 26.42 1.34 16.72
C VAL A 50 25.62 0.18 17.33
N ALA A 51 24.80 -0.50 16.53
CA ALA A 51 24.04 -1.65 16.98
C ALA A 51 24.96 -2.80 17.43
N LEU A 52 25.99 -3.12 16.64
CA LEU A 52 26.97 -4.14 17.00
C LEU A 52 27.77 -3.75 18.25
N ALA A 53 28.22 -2.50 18.35
CA ALA A 53 28.96 -2.01 19.52
C ALA A 53 28.12 -2.10 20.80
N ARG A 54 26.83 -1.79 20.73
CA ARG A 54 25.87 -2.01 21.82
C ARG A 54 25.74 -3.49 22.15
N ALA A 55 25.57 -4.35 21.16
CA ALA A 55 25.44 -5.79 21.38
C ALA A 55 26.69 -6.42 22.03
N LEU A 56 27.90 -5.98 21.64
CA LEU A 56 29.15 -6.42 22.24
C LEU A 56 29.27 -6.04 23.72
N ARG A 57 28.66 -4.92 24.14
CA ARG A 57 28.56 -4.54 25.56
C ARG A 57 27.53 -5.39 26.32
N THR A 58 26.43 -5.73 25.67
CA THR A 58 25.35 -6.55 26.27
C THR A 58 25.74 -8.03 26.38
N PHE A 59 26.45 -8.57 25.38
CA PHE A 59 26.81 -9.99 25.27
C PHE A 59 28.34 -10.19 25.09
N PRO A 60 29.19 -9.71 26.02
CA PRO A 60 30.63 -9.65 25.82
C PRO A 60 31.28 -11.03 25.68
N THR A 61 30.74 -12.07 26.33
CA THR A 61 31.28 -13.43 26.24
C THR A 61 30.84 -14.11 24.95
N SER A 62 29.54 -14.11 24.65
CA SER A 62 28.97 -14.83 23.49
C SER A 62 29.37 -14.21 22.15
N LEU A 63 29.58 -12.88 22.11
CA LEU A 63 29.92 -12.15 20.87
C LEU A 63 31.40 -11.74 20.80
N SER A 64 32.26 -12.29 21.66
CA SER A 64 33.70 -11.93 21.77
C SER A 64 34.53 -12.09 20.48
N GLN A 65 34.03 -12.83 19.50
CA GLN A 65 34.72 -13.11 18.23
C GLN A 65 33.86 -12.78 17.00
N VAL A 66 32.98 -11.79 17.13
CA VAL A 66 32.23 -11.25 16.00
C VAL A 66 33.07 -10.19 15.30
N ARG A 67 33.15 -10.29 13.97
CA ARG A 67 33.68 -9.24 13.10
C ARG A 67 32.60 -8.78 12.13
N ARG A 68 32.59 -7.49 11.85
CA ARG A 68 31.79 -6.90 10.79
C ARG A 68 32.69 -6.59 9.60
N LEU A 69 32.27 -7.03 8.42
CA LEU A 69 32.87 -6.71 7.13
C LEU A 69 31.83 -6.02 6.26
N SER A 70 32.29 -5.25 5.28
CA SER A 70 31.41 -4.58 4.32
C SER A 70 31.90 -4.83 2.91
N VAL A 71 31.01 -5.32 2.05
CA VAL A 71 31.17 -5.33 0.60
C VAL A 71 30.31 -4.20 0.06
N TYR A 72 30.96 -3.19 -0.51
CA TYR A 72 30.32 -1.92 -0.83
C TYR A 72 30.72 -1.44 -2.23
N LYS A 73 29.70 -1.12 -3.03
CA LYS A 73 29.88 -0.50 -4.34
C LYS A 73 29.40 0.96 -4.32
N PRO A 74 30.29 1.97 -4.39
CA PRO A 74 29.89 3.38 -4.43
C PRO A 74 29.13 3.74 -5.71
N GLY A 75 28.22 4.70 -5.62
CA GLY A 75 27.47 5.23 -6.76
C GLY A 75 25.98 5.48 -6.48
N ILE A 76 25.28 6.02 -7.47
CA ILE A 76 23.82 6.19 -7.42
C ILE A 76 23.22 5.20 -8.41
N TYR A 77 22.42 4.28 -7.90
CA TYR A 77 21.84 3.20 -8.67
C TYR A 77 20.34 3.12 -8.39
N SER A 78 19.56 2.93 -9.44
CA SER A 78 18.18 2.45 -9.30
C SER A 78 18.18 0.99 -8.80
N CYS A 79 17.06 0.55 -8.25
CA CYS A 79 16.90 -0.82 -7.76
C CYS A 79 17.21 -1.90 -8.84
N PRO A 80 16.75 -1.77 -10.10
CA PRO A 80 17.13 -2.70 -11.17
C PRO A 80 18.63 -2.69 -11.51
N GLU A 81 19.25 -1.50 -11.55
CA GLU A 81 20.70 -1.38 -11.83
C GLU A 81 21.53 -2.00 -10.70
N ALA A 82 21.15 -1.75 -9.45
CA ALA A 82 21.80 -2.36 -8.29
C ALA A 82 21.67 -3.89 -8.31
N ALA A 83 20.49 -4.41 -8.65
CA ALA A 83 20.28 -5.85 -8.81
C ALA A 83 21.17 -6.45 -9.91
N ALA A 84 21.35 -5.75 -11.03
CA ALA A 84 22.24 -6.19 -12.12
C ALA A 84 23.73 -6.22 -11.71
N LEU A 85 24.14 -5.39 -10.75
CA LEU A 85 25.49 -5.38 -10.20
C LEU A 85 25.73 -6.41 -9.09
N MET A 86 24.67 -6.99 -8.51
CA MET A 86 24.77 -7.92 -7.39
C MET A 86 25.69 -9.13 -7.64
N PRO A 87 25.76 -9.74 -8.84
CA PRO A 87 26.71 -10.82 -9.10
C PRO A 87 28.18 -10.42 -8.87
N ILE A 88 28.55 -9.16 -9.11
CA ILE A 88 29.92 -8.67 -8.91
C ILE A 88 30.23 -8.64 -7.40
N LEU A 89 29.33 -8.08 -6.59
CA LEU A 89 29.52 -8.08 -5.14
C LEU A 89 29.45 -9.49 -4.55
N ALA A 90 28.62 -10.36 -5.12
CA ALA A 90 28.55 -11.76 -4.73
C ALA A 90 29.90 -12.47 -4.89
N MET A 91 30.69 -12.15 -5.92
CA MET A 91 32.05 -12.68 -6.08
C MET A 91 33.00 -12.23 -4.95
N GLU A 92 32.88 -10.98 -4.49
CA GLU A 92 33.67 -10.48 -3.36
C GLU A 92 33.25 -11.15 -2.04
N VAL A 93 31.94 -11.32 -1.82
CA VAL A 93 31.39 -12.05 -0.67
C VAL A 93 31.87 -13.49 -0.65
N ASP A 94 31.81 -14.18 -1.79
CA ASP A 94 32.30 -15.55 -1.98
C ASP A 94 33.79 -15.69 -1.66
N GLN A 95 34.61 -14.71 -2.05
CA GLN A 95 36.02 -14.65 -1.65
C GLN A 95 36.19 -14.47 -0.13
N LEU A 96 35.40 -13.60 0.50
CA LEU A 96 35.43 -13.41 1.95
C LEU A 96 35.03 -14.68 2.71
N ILE A 97 34.01 -15.40 2.25
CA ILE A 97 33.58 -16.68 2.83
C ILE A 97 34.70 -17.71 2.69
N ARG A 98 35.28 -17.87 1.50
CA ARG A 98 36.37 -18.82 1.26
C ARG A 98 37.64 -18.52 2.04
N ASN A 99 37.97 -17.24 2.23
CA ASN A 99 39.12 -16.84 3.04
C ASN A 99 38.92 -17.12 4.53
N ASN A 100 37.68 -17.40 4.95
CA ASN A 100 37.30 -17.60 6.34
C ASN A 100 36.42 -18.85 6.50
N PRO A 101 36.88 -20.05 6.09
CA PRO A 101 36.07 -21.27 6.09
C PRO A 101 35.73 -21.74 7.52
N GLY A 102 36.43 -21.17 8.50
CA GLY A 102 36.21 -21.36 9.92
C GLY A 102 35.29 -20.31 10.54
N ASP A 103 34.54 -19.50 9.80
CA ASP A 103 33.58 -18.58 10.42
C ASP A 103 32.14 -18.98 10.12
N PHE A 104 31.26 -18.80 11.10
CA PHE A 104 29.84 -18.75 10.79
C PHE A 104 29.53 -17.38 10.19
N THR A 105 29.08 -17.36 8.93
CA THR A 105 28.82 -16.12 8.20
C THR A 105 27.34 -15.76 8.27
N VAL A 106 27.02 -14.47 8.39
CA VAL A 106 25.69 -13.90 8.24
C VAL A 106 25.77 -12.74 7.26
N LEU A 107 24.89 -12.70 6.26
CA LEU A 107 24.78 -11.56 5.35
C LEU A 107 23.71 -10.60 5.85
N ILE A 108 23.99 -9.30 5.78
CA ILE A 108 23.00 -8.25 6.00
C ILE A 108 22.98 -7.33 4.77
N THR A 109 21.82 -6.94 4.29
CA THR A 109 21.74 -5.99 3.18
C THR A 109 20.57 -5.03 3.34
N PRO A 110 20.76 -3.72 3.08
CA PRO A 110 19.65 -2.78 2.95
C PRO A 110 19.00 -2.85 1.56
N GLY A 111 19.45 -3.75 0.69
CA GLY A 111 19.04 -3.82 -0.71
C GLY A 111 17.52 -3.86 -0.90
N CYS A 112 17.07 -3.27 -2.00
CA CYS A 112 15.69 -3.36 -2.43
C CYS A 112 15.30 -4.82 -2.76
N SER A 113 14.01 -5.07 -3.02
CA SER A 113 13.54 -6.41 -3.35
C SER A 113 14.27 -7.09 -4.51
N LEU A 114 14.62 -6.37 -5.58
CA LEU A 114 15.34 -6.97 -6.72
C LEU A 114 16.79 -7.35 -6.37
N GLU A 115 17.47 -6.52 -5.57
CA GLU A 115 18.81 -6.83 -5.05
C GLU A 115 18.78 -8.06 -4.17
N VAL A 116 17.79 -8.16 -3.27
CA VAL A 116 17.65 -9.29 -2.34
C VAL A 116 17.22 -10.57 -3.05
N ILE A 117 16.42 -10.48 -4.12
CA ILE A 117 16.12 -11.64 -4.97
C ILE A 117 17.40 -12.20 -5.59
N ALA A 118 18.26 -11.32 -6.13
CA ALA A 118 19.53 -11.74 -6.72
C ALA A 118 20.49 -12.31 -5.66
N LEU A 119 20.70 -11.60 -4.55
CA LEU A 119 21.60 -12.03 -3.47
C LEU A 119 21.08 -13.27 -2.74
N GLY A 120 19.76 -13.43 -2.65
CA GLY A 120 19.10 -14.56 -2.00
C GLY A 120 19.33 -15.88 -2.74
N ASP A 121 19.45 -15.86 -4.08
CA ASP A 121 19.85 -17.05 -4.84
C ASP A 121 21.29 -17.47 -4.48
N PHE A 122 22.24 -16.52 -4.39
CA PHE A 122 23.61 -16.82 -3.94
C PHE A 122 23.67 -17.30 -2.49
N ALA A 123 22.92 -16.63 -1.59
CA ALA A 123 22.85 -16.99 -0.18
C ALA A 123 22.29 -18.41 0.03
N ARG A 124 21.38 -18.87 -0.84
CA ARG A 124 20.93 -20.27 -0.88
C ARG A 124 22.09 -21.20 -1.24
N GLU A 125 22.84 -20.91 -2.31
CA GLU A 125 23.93 -21.79 -2.76
C GLU A 125 25.08 -21.85 -1.75
N TRP A 126 25.36 -20.77 -1.02
CA TRP A 126 26.34 -20.76 0.07
C TRP A 126 25.79 -21.36 1.39
N ASP A 127 24.48 -21.58 1.50
CA ASP A 127 23.75 -21.90 2.75
C ASP A 127 24.10 -20.92 3.89
N VAL A 128 24.10 -19.63 3.56
CA VAL A 128 24.39 -18.52 4.48
C VAL A 128 23.09 -17.74 4.74
N PRO A 129 22.75 -17.41 6.00
CA PRO A 129 21.56 -16.64 6.30
C PRO A 129 21.71 -15.21 5.78
N LEU A 130 20.68 -14.72 5.09
CA LEU A 130 20.61 -13.37 4.52
C LEU A 130 19.50 -12.58 5.20
N MET A 131 19.88 -11.50 5.88
CA MET A 131 18.97 -10.59 6.56
C MET A 131 18.80 -9.34 5.72
N ALA A 132 17.64 -9.19 5.10
CA ALA A 132 17.28 -8.04 4.30
C ALA A 132 16.55 -6.99 5.14
N VAL A 133 17.02 -5.74 5.11
CA VAL A 133 16.41 -4.66 5.89
C VAL A 133 15.13 -4.14 5.22
N LEU A 134 15.13 -3.95 3.90
CA LEU A 134 14.05 -3.20 3.22
C LEU A 134 13.16 -4.03 2.29
N ALA A 135 13.66 -5.17 1.83
CA ALA A 135 12.94 -5.95 0.84
C ALA A 135 11.59 -6.46 1.36
N MET A 136 10.54 -6.21 0.58
CA MET A 136 9.14 -6.49 0.95
C MET A 136 8.38 -7.26 -0.13
N ASP A 137 9.05 -7.68 -1.20
CA ASP A 137 8.39 -8.43 -2.28
C ASP A 137 7.99 -9.82 -1.79
N LEU A 138 6.71 -10.16 -1.96
CA LEU A 138 6.13 -11.41 -1.47
C LEU A 138 6.77 -12.66 -2.10
N SER A 139 7.43 -12.56 -3.26
CA SER A 139 8.19 -13.66 -3.85
C SER A 139 9.33 -14.15 -2.94
N LEU A 140 9.86 -13.28 -2.06
CA LEU A 140 10.87 -13.64 -1.05
C LEU A 140 10.33 -14.58 0.03
N THR A 141 9.01 -14.75 0.12
CA THR A 141 8.37 -15.73 1.01
C THR A 141 8.35 -17.15 0.44
N ASN A 142 8.83 -17.36 -0.80
CA ASN A 142 9.02 -18.69 -1.38
C ASN A 142 10.22 -19.38 -0.71
N THR A 143 9.93 -20.20 0.30
CA THR A 143 10.95 -20.89 1.10
C THR A 143 11.72 -21.96 0.34
N GLN A 144 11.26 -22.40 -0.85
CA GLN A 144 12.05 -23.30 -1.70
C GLN A 144 13.18 -22.54 -2.40
N ARG A 145 12.89 -21.33 -2.91
CA ARG A 145 13.90 -20.50 -3.57
C ARG A 145 14.77 -19.75 -2.57
N PHE A 146 14.20 -19.28 -1.46
CA PHE A 146 14.87 -18.44 -0.47
C PHE A 146 14.88 -19.08 0.94
N PRO A 147 15.46 -20.27 1.12
CA PRO A 147 15.42 -21.01 2.39
C PRO A 147 16.26 -20.39 3.50
N THR A 148 17.13 -19.42 3.19
CA THR A 148 18.03 -18.75 4.15
C THR A 148 17.71 -17.27 4.36
N VAL A 149 16.69 -16.73 3.68
CA VAL A 149 16.37 -15.30 3.72
C VAL A 149 15.39 -14.98 4.85
N VAL A 150 15.66 -13.88 5.55
CA VAL A 150 14.71 -13.19 6.45
C VAL A 150 14.63 -11.72 6.06
N THR A 151 13.42 -11.16 5.99
CA THR A 151 13.23 -9.74 5.64
C THR A 151 12.57 -8.96 6.79
N PHE A 152 13.03 -7.71 6.99
CA PHE A 152 12.64 -6.84 8.10
C PHE A 152 12.06 -5.48 7.65
N PRO A 153 11.26 -5.40 6.56
CA PRO A 153 10.82 -4.11 6.05
C PRO A 153 10.08 -3.30 7.12
N SER A 154 10.33 -2.00 7.23
CA SER A 154 9.64 -1.13 8.20
C SER A 154 8.15 -0.92 7.89
N SER A 155 7.79 -1.12 6.62
CA SER A 155 6.41 -1.12 6.13
C SER A 155 6.23 -2.21 5.11
N ASP A 156 5.01 -2.72 5.03
CA ASP A 156 4.63 -3.61 3.96
C ASP A 156 3.20 -3.30 3.49
N GLN A 157 3.03 -3.32 2.18
CA GLN A 157 1.77 -2.97 1.53
C GLN A 157 0.68 -3.99 1.84
N LEU A 158 1.05 -5.26 2.05
CA LEU A 158 0.10 -6.33 2.27
C LEU A 158 -0.63 -6.15 3.60
N SER A 159 0.08 -5.82 4.67
CA SER A 159 -0.50 -5.55 5.99
C SER A 159 -1.42 -4.34 5.94
N LEU A 160 -1.04 -3.26 5.24
CA LEU A 160 -1.91 -2.09 5.04
C LEU A 160 -3.22 -2.45 4.33
N VAL A 161 -3.14 -3.26 3.26
CA VAL A 161 -4.32 -3.76 2.54
C VAL A 161 -5.19 -4.64 3.44
N GLN A 162 -4.59 -5.59 4.15
CA GLN A 162 -5.29 -6.53 5.03
C GLN A 162 -5.99 -5.81 6.19
N ALA A 163 -5.31 -4.87 6.84
CA ALA A 163 -5.90 -4.05 7.89
C ALA A 163 -7.06 -3.20 7.37
N THR A 164 -6.94 -2.68 6.14
CA THR A 164 -8.02 -1.92 5.50
C THR A 164 -9.22 -2.82 5.17
N LEU A 165 -9.01 -4.04 4.68
CA LEU A 165 -10.08 -5.02 4.48
C LEU A 165 -10.76 -5.40 5.80
N ALA A 166 -9.99 -5.62 6.87
CA ALA A 166 -10.54 -5.90 8.19
C ALA A 166 -11.38 -4.72 8.73
N LEU A 167 -10.95 -3.48 8.45
CA LEU A 167 -11.73 -2.28 8.75
C LEU A 167 -13.04 -2.23 7.95
N PHE A 168 -12.99 -2.63 6.68
CA PHE A 168 -14.15 -2.64 5.79
C PHE A 168 -15.17 -3.69 6.21
N GLU A 169 -14.71 -4.89 6.53
CA GLU A 169 -15.52 -5.99 7.07
C GLU A 169 -16.22 -5.55 8.36
N ARG A 170 -15.50 -4.92 9.28
CA ARG A 170 -16.05 -4.42 10.55
C ARG A 170 -17.21 -3.44 10.37
N TYR A 171 -17.19 -2.62 9.31
CA TYR A 171 -18.20 -1.60 9.05
C TYR A 171 -19.10 -1.90 7.85
N SER A 172 -19.03 -3.12 7.32
CA SER A 172 -19.81 -3.54 6.14
C SER A 172 -19.64 -2.60 4.95
N TRP A 173 -18.42 -2.10 4.77
CA TRP A 173 -18.03 -1.30 3.62
C TRP A 173 -17.56 -2.21 2.49
N SER A 174 -18.22 -2.13 1.34
CA SER A 174 -17.96 -2.99 0.17
C SER A 174 -17.94 -2.22 -1.15
N ILE A 175 -18.28 -0.93 -1.14
CA ILE A 175 -18.30 -0.05 -2.32
C ILE A 175 -17.33 1.08 -2.09
N VAL A 176 -16.24 1.05 -2.83
CA VAL A 176 -15.06 1.84 -2.51
C VAL A 176 -14.53 2.56 -3.74
N SER A 177 -14.02 3.77 -3.53
CA SER A 177 -13.28 4.50 -4.56
C SER A 177 -11.82 4.66 -4.16
N LEU A 178 -10.89 4.42 -5.08
CA LEU A 178 -9.48 4.71 -4.92
C LEU A 178 -9.15 5.94 -5.77
N LEU A 179 -8.57 6.97 -5.15
CA LEU A 179 -7.99 8.12 -5.85
C LEU A 179 -6.48 7.95 -5.83
N CYS A 180 -5.90 7.69 -6.99
CA CYS A 180 -4.47 7.43 -7.14
C CYS A 180 -3.78 8.52 -7.96
N GLU A 181 -2.57 8.88 -7.53
CA GLU A 181 -1.73 9.77 -8.32
C GLU A 181 -1.28 9.10 -9.63
N ASP A 182 -1.27 9.89 -10.70
CA ASP A 182 -0.74 9.45 -12.00
C ASP A 182 0.79 9.33 -11.99
N VAL A 183 1.29 8.44 -12.83
CA VAL A 183 2.70 8.03 -12.90
C VAL A 183 3.50 9.05 -13.71
N ASN A 184 3.90 10.16 -13.10
CA ASN A 184 4.92 11.01 -13.70
C ASN A 184 6.31 10.62 -13.16
N LEU A 185 7.02 9.79 -13.93
CA LEU A 185 8.29 9.14 -13.58
C LEU A 185 9.48 10.10 -13.40
N ASN A 186 9.32 11.38 -13.70
CA ASN A 186 10.44 12.33 -13.77
C ASN A 186 10.79 13.01 -12.44
N ARG A 187 10.24 12.57 -11.30
CA ARG A 187 10.57 13.14 -9.97
C ARG A 187 10.92 12.05 -8.96
N THR A 188 12.07 12.21 -8.31
CA THR A 188 12.57 11.39 -7.20
C THR A 188 11.98 11.85 -5.87
N ASP A 189 10.68 11.65 -5.67
CA ASP A 189 10.01 11.89 -4.38
C ASP A 189 9.34 10.60 -3.85
N ASN A 190 8.68 10.70 -2.69
CA ASN A 190 7.96 9.58 -2.06
C ASN A 190 6.76 9.05 -2.87
N ARG A 191 6.44 9.58 -4.07
CA ARG A 191 5.31 9.12 -4.90
C ARG A 191 5.39 7.63 -5.22
N GLN A 192 6.59 7.08 -5.35
CA GLN A 192 6.75 5.65 -5.65
C GLN A 192 6.09 4.76 -4.59
N PHE A 193 6.13 5.15 -3.31
CA PHE A 193 5.41 4.45 -2.26
C PHE A 193 3.90 4.46 -2.51
N TYR A 194 3.32 5.63 -2.82
CA TYR A 194 1.87 5.78 -3.00
C TYR A 194 1.36 5.12 -4.29
N ILE A 195 2.12 5.20 -5.38
CA ILE A 195 1.81 4.53 -6.65
C ILE A 195 1.83 3.01 -6.48
N SER A 196 2.89 2.47 -5.87
CA SER A 196 3.00 1.03 -5.63
C SER A 196 1.96 0.54 -4.62
N THR A 197 1.68 1.31 -3.56
CA THR A 197 0.64 0.98 -2.58
C THR A 197 -0.75 1.00 -3.24
N CYS A 198 -1.09 2.02 -4.05
CA CYS A 198 -2.35 2.03 -4.81
C CYS A 198 -2.46 0.78 -5.70
N SER A 199 -1.40 0.44 -6.43
CA SER A 199 -1.38 -0.76 -7.29
C SER A 199 -1.59 -2.05 -6.49
N GLY A 200 -0.98 -2.16 -5.31
CA GLY A 200 -1.20 -3.26 -4.38
C GLY A 200 -2.66 -3.38 -3.94
N PHE A 201 -3.28 -2.27 -3.53
CA PHE A 201 -4.69 -2.21 -3.17
C PHE A 201 -5.60 -2.63 -4.34
N ILE A 202 -5.38 -2.10 -5.55
CA ILE A 202 -6.14 -2.47 -6.75
C ILE A 202 -6.07 -3.98 -6.99
N ASN A 203 -4.87 -4.55 -6.93
CA ASN A 203 -4.64 -5.97 -7.22
C ASN A 203 -5.34 -6.90 -6.23
N VAL A 204 -5.39 -6.53 -4.95
CA VAL A 204 -6.06 -7.32 -3.92
C VAL A 204 -7.57 -7.08 -3.95
N PHE A 205 -8.02 -5.83 -4.02
CA PHE A 205 -9.45 -5.48 -3.96
C PHE A 205 -10.23 -6.08 -5.14
N ARG A 206 -9.68 -6.04 -6.37
CA ARG A 206 -10.31 -6.68 -7.54
C ARG A 206 -10.52 -8.19 -7.40
N LYS A 207 -9.76 -8.85 -6.52
CA LYS A 207 -9.83 -10.30 -6.29
C LYS A 207 -10.55 -10.66 -4.99
N SER A 208 -10.88 -9.67 -4.18
CA SER A 208 -11.51 -9.87 -2.87
C SER A 208 -13.01 -10.02 -3.04
N SER A 209 -13.59 -11.06 -2.44
CA SER A 209 -15.04 -11.23 -2.36
C SER A 209 -15.70 -10.26 -1.37
N GLN A 210 -14.93 -9.49 -0.60
CA GLN A 210 -15.46 -8.47 0.32
C GLN A 210 -15.80 -7.15 -0.37
N ILE A 211 -15.33 -6.95 -1.62
CA ILE A 211 -15.54 -5.72 -2.38
C ILE A 211 -16.56 -5.98 -3.48
N ASP A 212 -17.74 -5.38 -3.36
CA ASP A 212 -18.82 -5.50 -4.33
C ASP A 212 -18.57 -4.62 -5.56
N ASP A 213 -18.05 -3.41 -5.33
CA ASP A 213 -17.80 -2.44 -6.40
C ASP A 213 -16.56 -1.59 -6.09
N LEU A 214 -15.68 -1.46 -7.08
CA LEU A 214 -14.39 -0.79 -6.97
C LEU A 214 -14.25 0.22 -8.10
N HIS A 215 -14.20 1.50 -7.74
CA HIS A 215 -13.95 2.57 -8.69
C HIS A 215 -12.53 3.12 -8.51
N VAL A 216 -11.73 3.10 -9.57
CA VAL A 216 -10.36 3.64 -9.55
C VAL A 216 -10.32 4.91 -10.38
N LEU A 217 -9.91 6.01 -9.76
CA LEU A 217 -9.78 7.31 -10.38
C LEU A 217 -8.33 7.78 -10.27
N TYR A 218 -7.82 8.38 -11.34
CA TYR A 218 -6.45 8.89 -11.40
C TYR A 218 -6.45 10.42 -11.50
N PHE A 219 -5.48 11.07 -10.86
CA PHE A 219 -5.30 12.52 -10.96
C PHE A 219 -3.82 12.91 -11.16
N GLY A 220 -3.61 13.94 -11.99
CA GLY A 220 -2.29 14.46 -12.34
C GLY A 220 -1.65 15.29 -11.23
N ALA A 221 -0.42 15.77 -11.46
CA ALA A 221 0.37 16.52 -10.49
C ALA A 221 -0.13 17.97 -10.23
N ASP A 222 -0.87 18.55 -11.18
CA ASP A 222 -1.00 20.02 -11.28
C ASP A 222 -2.20 20.63 -10.54
N ASN A 223 -2.70 20.01 -9.47
CA ASN A 223 -3.86 20.45 -8.66
C ASN A 223 -5.20 20.67 -9.42
N GLU A 224 -5.19 20.63 -10.76
CA GLU A 224 -6.37 20.73 -11.60
C GLU A 224 -7.15 19.40 -11.52
N GLY A 225 -8.35 19.45 -10.93
CA GLY A 225 -9.31 18.34 -11.00
C GLY A 225 -9.69 17.67 -9.68
N TYR A 226 -9.28 18.15 -8.50
CA TYR A 226 -9.77 17.56 -7.23
C TYR A 226 -11.30 17.68 -7.09
N GLU A 227 -11.88 18.78 -7.53
CA GLU A 227 -13.34 18.96 -7.48
C GLU A 227 -14.08 17.92 -8.33
N SER A 228 -13.69 17.77 -9.60
CA SER A 228 -14.35 16.86 -10.53
C SER A 228 -14.14 15.39 -10.15
N ILE A 229 -12.94 15.02 -9.68
CA ILE A 229 -12.65 13.63 -9.26
C ILE A 229 -13.40 13.27 -7.98
N LEU A 230 -13.52 14.20 -7.02
CA LEU A 230 -14.27 14.00 -5.78
C LEU A 230 -15.78 13.91 -6.04
N GLN A 231 -16.32 14.78 -6.90
CA GLN A 231 -17.71 14.68 -7.35
C GLN A 231 -17.98 13.34 -8.03
N THR A 232 -17.09 12.91 -8.92
CA THR A 232 -17.18 11.60 -9.59
C THR A 232 -17.18 10.47 -8.55
N ALA A 233 -16.21 10.45 -7.64
CA ALA A 233 -16.15 9.47 -6.55
C ALA A 233 -17.43 9.46 -5.72
N GLY A 234 -17.99 10.64 -5.43
CA GLY A 234 -19.23 10.78 -4.68
C GLY A 234 -20.49 10.28 -5.39
N THR A 235 -20.46 10.08 -6.70
CA THR A 235 -21.55 9.39 -7.42
C THR A 235 -21.48 7.86 -7.31
N HIS A 236 -20.43 7.33 -6.69
CA HIS A 236 -20.07 5.92 -6.73
C HIS A 236 -19.90 5.31 -5.34
N SER A 237 -19.26 6.01 -4.41
CA SER A 237 -18.97 5.49 -3.07
C SER A 237 -19.08 6.56 -1.97
N ARG A 238 -19.08 6.11 -0.72
CA ARG A 238 -18.88 6.94 0.49
C ARG A 238 -17.55 6.67 1.18
N VAL A 239 -16.86 5.61 0.79
CA VAL A 239 -15.56 5.20 1.32
C VAL A 239 -14.51 5.45 0.27
N ILE A 240 -13.67 6.47 0.50
CA ILE A 240 -12.74 6.99 -0.50
C ILE A 240 -11.31 6.85 0.03
N LEU A 241 -10.49 6.02 -0.63
CA LEU A 241 -9.08 5.90 -0.30
C LEU A 241 -8.26 6.93 -1.09
N LEU A 242 -7.35 7.61 -0.42
CA LEU A 242 -6.52 8.68 -0.96
C LEU A 242 -5.05 8.25 -0.97
N PHE A 243 -4.48 8.02 -2.16
CA PHE A 243 -3.06 7.69 -2.33
C PHE A 243 -2.31 8.92 -2.82
N VAL A 244 -2.03 9.83 -1.88
CA VAL A 244 -1.49 11.16 -2.16
C VAL A 244 -0.10 11.31 -1.54
N ALA A 245 0.89 11.77 -2.31
CA ALA A 245 2.29 11.65 -1.92
C ALA A 245 2.78 12.65 -0.85
N THR A 246 2.10 13.79 -0.71
CA THR A 246 2.54 14.87 0.19
C THR A 246 1.40 15.38 1.06
N SER A 247 1.73 15.79 2.28
CA SER A 247 0.77 16.38 3.24
C SER A 247 0.06 17.61 2.65
N TRP A 248 0.79 18.44 1.89
CA TRP A 248 0.22 19.59 1.17
C TRP A 248 -0.90 19.19 0.20
N ARG A 249 -0.66 18.16 -0.62
CA ARG A 249 -1.65 17.72 -1.61
C ARG A 249 -2.85 17.07 -0.94
N LEU A 250 -2.61 16.23 0.08
CA LEU A 250 -3.68 15.63 0.86
C LEU A 250 -4.54 16.70 1.52
N ARG A 251 -3.92 17.75 2.08
CA ARG A 251 -4.63 18.92 2.62
C ARG A 251 -5.53 19.57 1.57
N ASN A 252 -5.03 19.80 0.36
CA ASN A 252 -5.82 20.41 -0.72
C ASN A 252 -7.01 19.54 -1.14
N VAL A 253 -6.83 18.22 -1.20
CA VAL A 253 -7.93 17.27 -1.46
C VAL A 253 -8.99 17.36 -0.37
N MET A 254 -8.59 17.33 0.91
CA MET A 254 -9.52 17.38 2.04
C MET A 254 -10.26 18.73 2.12
N VAL A 255 -9.57 19.85 1.93
CA VAL A 255 -10.19 21.19 1.87
C VAL A 255 -11.19 21.28 0.70
N THR A 256 -10.87 20.66 -0.44
CA THR A 256 -11.80 20.59 -1.57
C THR A 256 -13.02 19.73 -1.25
N ALA A 257 -12.84 18.61 -0.57
CA ALA A 257 -13.93 17.74 -0.12
C ALA A 257 -14.87 18.48 0.85
N ASP A 258 -14.33 19.31 1.74
CA ASP A 258 -15.11 20.13 2.66
C ASP A 258 -15.99 21.15 1.93
N ARG A 259 -15.41 21.85 0.93
CA ARG A 259 -16.16 22.75 0.05
C ARG A 259 -17.30 22.05 -0.72
N LEU A 260 -17.14 20.75 -0.99
CA LEU A 260 -18.15 19.89 -1.62
C LEU A 260 -19.12 19.26 -0.61
N ASN A 261 -19.07 19.67 0.66
CA ASN A 261 -19.86 19.14 1.77
C ASN A 261 -19.69 17.62 1.96
N MET A 262 -18.53 17.07 1.59
CA MET A 262 -18.20 15.65 1.75
C MET A 262 -17.54 15.34 3.10
N THR A 263 -17.43 16.31 4.01
CA THR A 263 -16.79 16.17 5.35
C THR A 263 -17.81 16.23 6.49
N SER A 264 -19.10 16.29 6.16
CA SER A 264 -20.23 16.46 7.08
C SER A 264 -20.71 15.15 7.74
N GLY A 265 -20.04 14.02 7.49
CA GLY A 265 -20.32 12.72 8.10
C GLY A 265 -20.83 11.65 7.14
N ASP A 266 -21.21 12.02 5.90
CA ASP A 266 -21.68 11.05 4.89
C ASP A 266 -20.54 10.26 4.24
N TYR A 267 -19.31 10.77 4.27
CA TYR A 267 -18.14 10.15 3.65
C TYR A 267 -17.05 9.89 4.69
N ILE A 268 -16.19 8.92 4.37
CA ILE A 268 -14.95 8.65 5.08
C ILE A 268 -13.80 8.64 4.07
N PHE A 269 -12.74 9.36 4.42
CA PHE A 269 -11.50 9.37 3.64
C PHE A 269 -10.45 8.53 4.36
N ILE A 270 -9.77 7.65 3.62
CA ILE A 270 -8.76 6.75 4.18
C ILE A 270 -7.45 6.95 3.44
N ALA A 271 -6.39 7.39 4.12
CA ALA A 271 -5.10 7.65 3.50
C ALA A 271 -4.01 6.72 4.08
N PRO A 272 -3.45 5.80 3.28
CA PRO A 272 -2.25 5.08 3.65
C PRO A 272 -1.09 6.06 3.84
N ARG A 273 -0.30 5.89 4.90
CA ARG A 273 0.86 6.75 5.18
C ARG A 273 2.14 5.95 5.03
N SER A 274 3.11 6.53 4.31
CA SER A 274 4.48 6.04 4.36
C SER A 274 5.03 6.19 5.79
N PRO A 275 5.75 5.19 6.35
CA PRO A 275 6.44 5.35 7.61
C PRO A 275 7.35 6.56 7.53
N SER A 276 7.09 7.55 8.38
CA SER A 276 7.83 8.80 8.34
C SER A 276 9.09 8.69 9.17
N VAL A 277 10.16 9.20 8.57
CA VAL A 277 11.23 9.95 9.22
C VAL A 277 10.70 10.91 10.31
N PRO A 278 11.44 11.19 11.39
CA PRO A 278 11.06 12.16 12.43
C PRO A 278 10.65 13.54 11.89
N THR A 279 11.04 13.87 10.66
CA THR A 279 10.84 15.15 9.97
C THR A 279 9.80 15.11 8.86
N GLY A 280 9.15 13.97 8.64
CA GLY A 280 7.99 13.90 7.76
C GLY A 280 6.81 14.43 8.53
N ASP A 281 6.51 15.72 8.38
CA ASP A 281 5.40 16.44 9.03
C ASP A 281 4.24 15.50 9.28
N ALA A 282 3.96 15.24 10.55
CA ALA A 282 2.82 14.44 10.99
C ALA A 282 1.56 15.03 10.37
N LEU A 283 1.10 14.49 9.23
CA LEU A 283 -0.08 14.93 8.46
C LEU A 283 -0.61 16.31 8.87
N GLN A 284 0.19 17.34 8.61
CA GLN A 284 -0.11 18.66 9.14
C GLN A 284 -1.22 19.28 8.30
N TRP A 285 -2.41 19.37 8.90
CA TRP A 285 -3.51 20.15 8.36
C TRP A 285 -3.23 21.65 8.49
N GLN A 286 -2.47 22.05 9.52
CA GLN A 286 -2.12 23.43 9.82
C GLN A 286 -0.83 23.81 9.08
N LEU A 287 -0.96 24.70 8.09
CA LEU A 287 0.18 25.18 7.29
C LEU A 287 0.34 26.70 7.36
N ASN A 288 -0.22 27.34 8.39
CA ASN A 288 -0.32 28.78 8.55
C ASN A 288 -0.96 29.46 7.33
N LEU A 289 -2.03 28.84 6.82
CA LEU A 289 -2.82 29.34 5.71
C LEU A 289 -4.19 29.81 6.18
N THR A 290 -4.82 30.71 5.44
CA THR A 290 -6.19 31.20 5.73
C THR A 290 -7.25 30.10 5.71
N SER A 291 -6.96 28.96 5.08
CA SER A 291 -7.84 27.79 5.02
C SER A 291 -7.61 26.79 6.15
N ASP A 292 -6.81 27.11 7.17
CA ASP A 292 -6.49 26.17 8.25
C ASP A 292 -7.73 25.75 9.06
N ASP A 293 -8.67 26.66 9.34
CA ASP A 293 -9.94 26.32 10.01
C ASP A 293 -10.79 25.34 9.18
N GLN A 294 -10.75 25.52 7.86
CA GLN A 294 -11.43 24.63 6.92
C GLN A 294 -10.72 23.27 6.85
N ALA A 295 -9.39 23.26 6.81
CA ALA A 295 -8.59 22.05 6.82
C ALA A 295 -8.80 21.27 8.14
N PHE A 296 -8.88 21.95 9.27
CA PHE A 296 -9.20 21.35 10.56
C PHE A 296 -10.53 20.59 10.49
N THR A 297 -11.59 21.24 10.01
CA THR A 297 -12.91 20.60 9.86
C THR A 297 -12.83 19.40 8.91
N ALA A 298 -12.16 19.57 7.77
CA ALA A 298 -12.04 18.52 6.76
C ALA A 298 -11.33 17.27 7.27
N PHE A 299 -10.23 17.44 8.02
CA PHE A 299 -9.40 16.34 8.52
C PHE A 299 -10.10 15.48 9.58
N GLN A 300 -11.20 15.95 10.18
CA GLN A 300 -12.00 15.11 11.09
C GLN A 300 -12.67 13.92 10.37
N SER A 301 -12.82 14.01 9.04
CA SER A 301 -13.32 12.93 8.16
C SER A 301 -12.20 12.08 7.55
N LEU A 302 -10.95 12.30 7.94
CA LEU A 302 -9.78 11.54 7.49
C LEU A 302 -9.37 10.50 8.54
N VAL A 303 -9.21 9.26 8.09
CA VAL A 303 -8.54 8.19 8.80
C VAL A 303 -7.24 7.87 8.07
N THR A 304 -6.15 7.69 8.80
CA THR A 304 -4.89 7.27 8.19
C THR A 304 -4.50 5.89 8.64
N VAL A 305 -3.92 5.14 7.72
CA VAL A 305 -3.53 3.74 7.90
C VAL A 305 -2.03 3.69 7.73
N SER A 306 -1.30 3.28 8.76
CA SER A 306 0.16 3.31 8.70
C SER A 306 0.78 2.25 9.57
N ASN A 307 1.96 1.76 9.19
CA ASN A 307 2.73 0.91 10.07
C ASN A 307 3.29 1.72 11.27
N PRO A 308 3.44 1.12 12.46
CA PRO A 308 3.94 1.80 13.64
C PRO A 308 5.29 2.45 13.40
N ILE A 309 5.42 3.70 13.81
CA ILE A 309 6.70 4.41 13.80
C ILE A 309 7.59 3.93 14.96
N PRO A 310 8.93 4.03 14.83
CA PRO A 310 9.82 3.86 15.96
C PRO A 310 9.45 4.78 17.13
N ARG A 311 9.67 4.33 18.37
CA ARG A 311 9.55 5.14 19.58
C ARG A 311 10.68 6.18 19.65
N TRP A 312 10.60 7.21 18.81
CA TRP A 312 11.63 8.24 18.62
C TRP A 312 12.12 8.88 19.93
N ASN A 313 11.20 9.10 20.87
CA ASN A 313 11.47 9.62 22.21
C ASN A 313 12.32 8.67 23.07
N VAL A 314 12.18 7.35 22.89
CA VAL A 314 12.96 6.33 23.62
C VAL A 314 14.35 6.18 23.01
N ILE A 315 14.45 6.22 21.67
CA ILE A 315 15.71 5.96 20.96
C ILE A 315 16.55 7.20 20.66
N THR A 316 16.29 8.34 21.32
CA THR A 316 17.06 9.58 21.09
C THR A 316 18.56 9.41 21.34
N ALA A 317 18.94 8.66 22.39
CA ALA A 317 20.34 8.37 22.68
C ALA A 317 20.99 7.49 21.59
N LEU A 318 20.26 6.49 21.08
CA LEU A 318 20.69 5.66 19.96
C LEU A 318 20.92 6.50 18.70
N ILE A 319 19.98 7.40 18.40
CA ILE A 319 20.09 8.31 17.26
C ILE A 319 21.38 9.13 17.37
N ASN A 320 21.60 9.79 18.52
CA ASN A 320 22.80 10.60 18.74
C ASN A 320 24.10 9.80 18.59
N GLU A 321 24.15 8.54 19.04
CA GLU A 321 25.29 7.65 18.81
C GLU A 321 25.52 7.38 17.33
N ILE A 322 24.48 7.10 16.55
CA ILE A 322 24.58 6.86 15.10
C ILE A 322 25.07 8.12 14.38
N CYS A 323 24.56 9.28 14.77
CA CYS A 323 24.98 10.57 14.24
C CYS A 323 26.47 10.84 14.49
N SER A 324 26.92 10.61 15.73
CA SER A 324 28.32 10.75 16.12
C SER A 324 29.20 9.77 15.35
N GLN A 325 28.78 8.51 15.24
CA GLN A 325 29.48 7.48 14.48
C GLN A 325 29.62 7.88 12.99
N SER A 326 28.55 8.38 12.39
CA SER A 326 28.56 8.86 11.00
C SER A 326 29.52 10.03 10.79
N GLN A 327 29.54 10.99 11.71
CA GLN A 327 30.45 12.14 11.62
C GLN A 327 31.90 11.72 11.81
N LEU A 328 32.20 10.90 12.82
CA LEU A 328 33.57 10.54 13.20
C LEU A 328 34.23 9.56 12.24
N PHE A 329 33.50 8.53 11.80
CA PHE A 329 34.09 7.42 11.04
C PHE A 329 33.71 7.42 9.56
N TYR A 330 32.63 8.11 9.19
CA TYR A 330 32.14 8.15 7.81
C TYR A 330 32.24 9.55 7.18
N ASN A 331 32.69 10.56 7.96
CA ASN A 331 32.81 11.96 7.52
C ASN A 331 31.51 12.50 6.88
N ARG A 332 30.35 12.11 7.45
CA ARG A 332 29.02 12.53 6.98
C ARG A 332 28.18 13.03 8.14
N THR A 333 27.67 14.25 7.99
CA THR A 333 26.59 14.75 8.83
C THR A 333 25.29 14.14 8.36
N VAL A 334 24.61 13.38 9.24
CA VAL A 334 23.28 12.86 8.94
C VAL A 334 22.26 13.96 9.22
N THR A 335 21.95 14.75 8.20
CA THR A 335 20.94 15.81 8.26
C THR A 335 19.87 15.49 7.24
N MET A 336 18.60 15.51 7.67
CA MET A 336 17.50 15.62 6.71
C MET A 336 17.27 17.09 6.42
N ASP A 337 17.13 17.41 5.13
CA ASP A 337 16.69 18.72 4.69
C ASP A 337 15.40 19.09 5.44
N ASN A 338 15.42 20.28 6.06
CA ASN A 338 14.33 20.96 6.80
C ASN A 338 14.28 20.80 8.33
N SER A 339 15.24 20.15 8.99
CA SER A 339 15.43 20.35 10.45
C SER A 339 16.42 21.47 10.72
N ALA A 340 16.02 22.46 11.50
CA ALA A 340 16.93 23.46 12.04
C ALA A 340 18.06 22.81 12.85
N GLY A 341 19.21 22.55 12.20
CA GLY A 341 20.50 22.32 12.85
C GLY A 341 20.64 21.11 13.80
N GLY A 342 20.03 19.96 13.50
CA GLY A 342 20.14 18.74 14.32
C GLY A 342 20.36 17.46 13.49
N CYS A 343 20.86 16.40 14.12
CA CYS A 343 20.98 15.10 13.46
C CYS A 343 19.59 14.44 13.33
N SER A 344 19.25 13.99 12.12
CA SER A 344 17.94 13.37 11.83
C SER A 344 18.13 12.08 11.03
N ILE A 345 17.55 10.98 11.52
CA ILE A 345 17.70 9.63 10.98
C ILE A 345 16.35 9.09 10.50
N ASN A 346 16.34 8.32 9.42
CA ASN A 346 15.12 7.76 8.86
C ASN A 346 14.74 6.39 9.44
N ASP A 347 13.48 5.99 9.25
CA ASP A 347 12.96 4.72 9.74
C ASP A 347 13.69 3.50 9.11
N MET A 348 14.17 3.63 7.87
CA MET A 348 14.96 2.59 7.21
C MET A 348 16.31 2.37 7.91
N THR A 349 16.95 3.43 8.41
CA THR A 349 18.18 3.34 9.22
C THR A 349 17.91 2.71 10.59
N ILE A 350 16.75 3.01 11.21
CA ILE A 350 16.36 2.31 12.45
C ILE A 350 16.13 0.82 12.18
N SER A 351 15.55 0.46 11.03
CA SER A 351 15.38 -0.93 10.63
C SER A 351 16.72 -1.67 10.50
N ALA A 352 17.80 -0.98 10.09
CA ALA A 352 19.15 -1.54 10.11
C ALA A 352 19.62 -1.88 11.54
N VAL A 353 19.34 -1.01 12.51
CA VAL A 353 19.61 -1.29 13.92
C VAL A 353 18.78 -2.49 14.38
N GLU A 354 17.50 -2.55 14.01
CA GLU A 354 16.59 -3.63 14.39
C GLU A 354 17.10 -4.99 13.88
N VAL A 355 17.56 -5.04 12.63
CA VAL A 355 18.13 -6.25 12.01
C VAL A 355 19.41 -6.66 12.72
N MET A 356 20.37 -5.75 12.91
CA MET A 356 21.63 -6.07 13.59
C MET A 356 21.41 -6.50 15.05
N SER A 357 20.50 -5.84 15.76
CA SER A 357 20.14 -6.19 17.14
C SER A 357 19.51 -7.58 17.20
N SER A 358 18.57 -7.88 16.30
CA SER A 358 17.95 -9.22 16.21
C SER A 358 18.97 -10.30 15.86
N VAL A 359 19.89 -10.02 14.92
CA VAL A 359 20.97 -10.94 14.54
C VAL A 359 21.91 -11.23 15.71
N THR A 360 22.37 -10.19 16.39
CA THR A 360 23.30 -10.34 17.51
C THR A 360 22.64 -10.99 18.74
N GLU A 361 21.35 -10.70 18.99
CA GLU A 361 20.56 -11.40 19.99
C GLU A 361 20.50 -12.90 19.69
N VAL A 362 20.15 -13.29 18.46
CA VAL A 362 20.09 -14.71 18.07
C VAL A 362 21.47 -15.36 18.14
N LEU A 363 22.52 -14.71 17.65
CA LEU A 363 23.90 -15.21 17.74
C LEU A 363 24.32 -15.47 19.19
N SER A 364 23.92 -14.60 20.12
CA SER A 364 24.27 -14.71 21.54
C SER A 364 23.75 -15.98 22.21
N GLN A 365 22.72 -16.62 21.62
CA GLN A 365 22.08 -17.83 22.13
C GLN A 365 22.84 -19.12 21.79
N PHE A 366 23.83 -19.05 20.90
CA PHE A 366 24.57 -20.22 20.43
C PHE A 366 26.02 -20.19 20.89
N SER A 367 26.50 -21.35 21.35
CA SER A 367 27.92 -21.55 21.59
C SER A 367 28.71 -21.60 20.27
N SER A 368 30.00 -21.29 20.32
CA SER A 368 30.89 -21.44 19.16
C SER A 368 30.84 -22.85 18.55
N ARG A 369 30.62 -23.89 19.37
CA ARG A 369 30.47 -25.28 18.87
C ARG A 369 29.19 -25.47 18.07
N GLN A 370 28.07 -24.88 18.48
CA GLN A 370 26.82 -24.94 17.71
C GLN A 370 26.94 -24.16 16.40
N LEU A 371 27.55 -22.98 16.44
CA LEU A 371 27.78 -22.16 15.25
C LEU A 371 28.71 -22.84 14.23
N LYS A 372 29.65 -23.70 14.66
CA LYS A 372 30.50 -24.50 13.76
C LYS A 372 29.71 -25.41 12.82
N THR A 373 28.61 -25.98 13.31
CA THR A 373 27.78 -26.93 12.57
C THR A 373 26.46 -26.30 12.10
N MET A 374 26.31 -24.99 12.29
CA MET A 374 25.10 -24.27 11.96
C MET A 374 25.05 -24.01 10.45
N THR A 375 23.91 -24.34 9.84
CA THR A 375 23.57 -23.97 8.47
C THR A 375 22.77 -22.68 8.45
N GLY A 376 22.81 -21.90 7.37
CA GLY A 376 21.99 -20.71 7.23
C GLY A 376 20.49 -21.02 7.32
N THR A 377 20.09 -22.16 6.74
CA THR A 377 18.70 -22.63 6.82
C THR A 377 18.25 -22.93 8.26
N ASN A 378 19.12 -23.52 9.08
CA ASN A 378 18.79 -23.78 10.49
C ASN A 378 18.86 -22.50 11.34
N PHE A 379 19.83 -21.62 11.09
CA PHE A 379 19.93 -20.35 11.78
C PHE A 379 18.67 -19.49 11.57
N ARG A 380 18.16 -19.45 10.32
CA ARG A 380 16.90 -18.79 9.97
C ARG A 380 15.72 -19.22 10.84
N LYS A 381 15.64 -20.50 11.24
CA LYS A 381 14.53 -21.00 12.09
C LYS A 381 14.44 -20.27 13.43
N SER A 382 15.55 -19.74 13.93
CA SER A 382 15.61 -18.99 15.20
C SER A 382 14.91 -17.62 15.13
N PHE A 383 14.55 -17.17 13.92
CA PHE A 383 13.79 -15.95 13.68
C PHE A 383 12.32 -16.20 13.38
N LEU A 384 11.91 -17.41 12.96
CA LEU A 384 10.54 -17.64 12.50
C LEU A 384 9.54 -17.70 13.66
N ASN A 385 8.35 -17.16 13.44
CA ASN A 385 7.28 -17.10 14.45
C ASN A 385 7.75 -16.52 15.77
N ARG A 386 8.58 -15.47 15.70
CA ARG A 386 9.22 -14.87 16.87
C ARG A 386 9.03 -13.36 16.85
N THR A 387 8.71 -12.83 18.03
CA THR A 387 8.73 -11.39 18.31
C THR A 387 10.07 -11.04 18.94
N PHE A 388 10.70 -9.98 18.43
CA PHE A 388 11.88 -9.34 19.01
C PHE A 388 11.43 -8.06 19.71
N GLU A 389 11.72 -7.94 21.00
CA GLU A 389 11.40 -6.75 21.80
C GLU A 389 12.59 -5.78 21.75
N LEU A 390 12.53 -4.80 20.86
CA LEU A 390 13.61 -3.85 20.62
C LEU A 390 13.26 -2.46 21.18
N ASP A 391 14.26 -1.65 21.50
CA ASP A 391 14.07 -0.29 22.03
C ASP A 391 13.18 0.57 21.11
N SER A 392 13.36 0.44 19.79
CA SER A 392 12.56 1.16 18.79
C SER A 392 11.10 0.72 18.82
N ARG A 393 10.82 -0.57 18.70
CA ARG A 393 9.47 -1.20 18.65
C ARG A 393 9.61 -2.73 18.65
N SER A 394 8.51 -3.41 18.93
CA SER A 394 8.44 -4.87 18.79
C SER A 394 8.41 -5.26 17.31
N VAL A 395 9.13 -6.32 16.94
CA VAL A 395 9.25 -6.80 15.56
C VAL A 395 8.88 -8.28 15.50
N PHE A 396 7.75 -8.60 14.85
CA PHE A 396 7.33 -9.99 14.65
C PHE A 396 7.75 -10.51 13.26
N ILE A 397 8.51 -11.60 13.23
CA ILE A 397 8.88 -12.31 12.01
C ILE A 397 7.95 -13.51 11.84
N GLY A 398 7.19 -13.51 10.74
CA GLY A 398 6.22 -14.55 10.44
C GLY A 398 6.84 -15.90 10.05
N PRO A 399 6.01 -16.92 9.78
CA PRO A 399 6.48 -18.29 9.51
C PRO A 399 7.28 -18.42 8.22
N LYS A 400 7.10 -17.47 7.29
CA LYS A 400 7.80 -17.42 6.01
C LYS A 400 9.08 -16.56 6.04
N GLY A 401 9.49 -16.07 7.21
CA GLY A 401 10.72 -15.27 7.35
C GLY A 401 10.58 -13.85 6.81
N MET A 402 9.37 -13.32 6.75
CA MET A 402 9.13 -11.90 6.46
C MET A 402 8.50 -11.29 7.70
N ARG A 403 8.95 -10.09 8.08
CA ARG A 403 8.31 -9.30 9.12
C ARG A 403 6.86 -9.05 8.74
N VAL A 404 5.96 -9.28 9.70
CA VAL A 404 4.58 -8.84 9.60
C VAL A 404 4.53 -7.49 10.31
N CYS A 405 4.23 -6.43 9.58
CA CYS A 405 4.14 -5.12 10.18
C CYS A 405 2.73 -4.91 10.71
N ASP A 406 2.63 -4.55 11.99
CA ASP A 406 1.36 -4.07 12.54
C ASP A 406 0.89 -2.84 11.76
N VAL A 407 -0.40 -2.54 11.91
CA VAL A 407 -1.03 -1.38 11.26
C VAL A 407 -1.82 -0.61 12.30
N ASP A 408 -1.45 0.64 12.44
CA ASP A 408 -2.15 1.61 13.26
C ASP A 408 -3.13 2.40 12.41
N LEU A 409 -4.29 2.68 13.00
CA LEU A 409 -5.30 3.56 12.43
C LEU A 409 -5.30 4.84 13.26
N TYR A 410 -5.06 5.98 12.61
CA TYR A 410 -5.12 7.28 13.26
C TYR A 410 -6.29 8.12 12.75
N ARG A 411 -6.89 8.91 13.63
CA ARG A 411 -7.89 9.93 13.27
C ARG A 411 -7.62 11.19 14.08
N MET A 412 -7.96 12.34 13.51
CA MET A 412 -7.80 13.60 14.21
C MET A 412 -8.75 13.70 15.41
N ASN A 413 -8.20 14.05 16.57
CA ASN A 413 -8.97 14.46 17.73
C ASN A 413 -9.50 15.88 17.50
N ALA A 414 -10.83 16.03 17.52
CA ALA A 414 -11.50 17.29 17.23
C ALA A 414 -11.25 18.40 18.29
N THR A 415 -10.65 18.06 19.43
CA THR A 415 -10.31 19.03 20.49
C THR A 415 -8.86 19.49 20.37
N THR A 416 -7.93 18.56 20.17
CA THR A 416 -6.49 18.86 20.13
C THR A 416 -5.96 19.15 18.73
N GLY A 417 -6.65 18.68 17.68
CA GLY A 417 -6.16 18.70 16.31
C GLY A 417 -5.04 17.70 16.03
N GLU A 418 -4.72 16.83 16.98
CA GLU A 418 -3.67 15.81 16.85
C GLU A 418 -4.25 14.49 16.32
N MET A 419 -3.44 13.74 15.59
CA MET A 419 -3.81 12.41 15.10
C MET A 419 -3.62 11.38 16.20
N GLU A 420 -4.70 10.72 16.62
CA GLU A 420 -4.70 9.74 17.71
C GLU A 420 -5.19 8.36 17.23
N ASN A 421 -4.73 7.30 17.90
CA ASN A 421 -5.13 5.93 17.58
C ASN A 421 -6.65 5.73 17.76
N VAL A 422 -7.29 5.16 16.74
CA VAL A 422 -8.75 5.14 16.62
C VAL A 422 -9.40 4.15 17.59
N ILE A 423 -10.28 4.67 18.44
CA ILE A 423 -11.48 3.96 18.92
C ILE A 423 -12.68 4.79 18.42
N TRP A 424 -13.59 4.18 17.67
CA TRP A 424 -14.79 4.87 17.20
C TRP A 424 -15.65 5.28 18.40
N ARG A 425 -15.68 6.58 18.70
CA ARG A 425 -16.45 7.18 19.81
C ARG A 425 -17.40 8.30 19.35
N SER A 426 -17.71 8.38 18.05
CA SER A 426 -18.70 9.32 17.52
C SER A 426 -20.12 8.89 17.93
N GLN A 427 -20.96 9.84 18.35
CA GLN A 427 -22.38 9.61 18.62
C GLN A 427 -23.18 9.15 17.38
N ASN A 428 -22.68 9.46 16.16
CA ASN A 428 -23.33 9.14 14.89
C ASN A 428 -22.74 7.91 14.18
N GLY A 429 -21.72 7.26 14.75
CA GLY A 429 -21.08 6.09 14.15
C GLY A 429 -20.31 6.38 12.84
N PRO A 430 -19.77 5.34 12.19
CA PRO A 430 -19.17 5.40 10.85
C PRO A 430 -20.23 5.64 9.76
N PRO A 431 -19.89 6.25 8.61
CA PRO A 431 -20.83 6.39 7.50
C PRO A 431 -21.30 5.04 6.99
N VAL A 432 -22.54 5.00 6.52
CA VAL A 432 -23.09 3.83 5.83
C VAL A 432 -22.48 3.70 4.44
N ASN A 433 -22.24 2.46 4.00
CA ASN A 433 -21.65 2.16 2.70
C ASN A 433 -22.46 2.70 1.50
N ARG A 434 -23.79 2.78 1.64
CA ARG A 434 -24.72 3.31 0.62
C ARG A 434 -25.64 4.36 1.22
N PRO A 435 -25.87 5.51 0.55
CA PRO A 435 -26.91 6.46 0.93
C PRO A 435 -28.30 5.83 0.90
N VAL A 436 -29.21 6.32 1.75
CA VAL A 436 -30.60 5.84 1.84
C VAL A 436 -31.30 5.90 0.47
N CYS A 437 -31.11 6.98 -0.28
CA CYS A 437 -31.72 7.17 -1.60
C CYS A 437 -30.92 6.55 -2.77
N GLY A 438 -29.86 5.78 -2.51
CA GLY A 438 -28.93 5.36 -3.55
C GLY A 438 -28.01 6.50 -4.01
N PHE A 439 -26.90 6.17 -4.68
CA PHE A 439 -25.89 7.17 -5.07
C PHE A 439 -26.40 8.21 -6.07
N ARG A 440 -27.45 7.87 -6.83
CA ARG A 440 -28.07 8.74 -7.84
C ARG A 440 -29.47 9.21 -7.46
N GLY A 441 -29.90 8.99 -6.22
CA GLY A 441 -31.28 9.28 -5.79
C GLY A 441 -32.32 8.31 -6.38
N ASP A 442 -31.88 7.22 -6.98
CA ASP A 442 -32.68 6.25 -7.73
C ASP A 442 -33.60 5.39 -6.85
N ARG A 443 -33.31 5.29 -5.54
CA ARG A 443 -34.10 4.50 -4.59
C ARG A 443 -35.16 5.29 -3.83
N CYS A 444 -35.18 6.61 -3.97
CA CYS A 444 -36.19 7.46 -3.35
C CYS A 444 -37.39 7.70 -4.28
N ILE A 445 -38.55 7.92 -3.67
CA ILE A 445 -39.90 7.73 -4.26
C ILE A 445 -40.22 8.63 -5.47
N GLY A 446 -39.35 9.58 -5.85
CA GLY A 446 -39.50 10.37 -7.08
C GLY A 446 -39.38 9.58 -8.39
N SER A 447 -38.88 8.34 -8.36
CA SER A 447 -38.81 7.46 -9.55
C SER A 447 -40.10 6.66 -9.81
N LEU A 448 -40.93 6.45 -8.78
CA LEU A 448 -42.20 5.73 -8.86
C LEU A 448 -43.28 6.52 -9.61
N GLU A 449 -43.31 7.85 -9.51
CA GLU A 449 -44.28 8.67 -10.25
C GLU A 449 -44.13 8.52 -11.78
N LYS A 450 -42.89 8.43 -12.28
CA LYS A 450 -42.64 8.23 -13.72
C LYS A 450 -43.08 6.85 -14.20
N SER A 451 -42.94 5.83 -13.35
CA SER A 451 -43.41 4.47 -13.66
C SER A 451 -44.93 4.37 -13.60
N MET A 452 -45.57 4.95 -12.58
CA MET A 452 -47.04 4.94 -12.45
C MET A 452 -47.74 5.71 -13.57
N VAL A 453 -47.22 6.86 -14.00
CA VAL A 453 -47.79 7.62 -15.13
C VAL A 453 -47.70 6.82 -16.42
N ALA A 454 -46.59 6.12 -16.67
CA ALA A 454 -46.42 5.26 -17.84
C ALA A 454 -47.39 4.06 -17.81
N THR A 455 -47.59 3.44 -16.65
CA THR A 455 -48.54 2.32 -16.49
C THR A 455 -49.99 2.78 -16.68
N ILE A 456 -50.38 3.93 -16.10
CA ILE A 456 -51.74 4.47 -16.23
C ILE A 456 -52.02 4.86 -17.68
N ALA A 457 -51.07 5.49 -18.38
CA ALA A 457 -51.21 5.84 -19.79
C ALA A 457 -51.39 4.59 -20.68
N ALA A 458 -50.60 3.53 -20.43
CA ALA A 458 -50.72 2.27 -21.17
C ALA A 458 -52.09 1.60 -20.97
N VAL A 459 -52.60 1.58 -19.73
CA VAL A 459 -53.94 1.04 -19.43
C VAL A 459 -55.03 1.87 -20.12
N PHE A 460 -54.93 3.20 -20.12
CA PHE A 460 -55.90 4.08 -20.78
C PHE A 460 -55.98 3.86 -22.29
N VAL A 461 -54.83 3.68 -22.96
CA VAL A 461 -54.78 3.35 -24.40
C VAL A 461 -55.45 2.01 -24.67
N LEU A 462 -55.17 0.99 -23.84
CA LEU A 462 -55.70 -0.35 -24.01
C LEU A 462 -57.22 -0.41 -23.78
N VAL A 463 -57.73 0.30 -22.76
CA VAL A 463 -59.17 0.45 -22.51
C VAL A 463 -59.84 1.22 -23.66
N SER A 464 -59.23 2.30 -24.15
CA SER A 464 -59.77 3.08 -25.27
C SER A 464 -59.84 2.26 -26.57
N PHE A 465 -58.85 1.38 -26.80
CA PHE A 465 -58.84 0.48 -27.94
C PHE A 465 -59.94 -0.59 -27.82
N ILE A 466 -60.09 -1.21 -26.64
CA ILE A 466 -61.18 -2.16 -26.38
C ILE A 466 -62.54 -1.48 -26.55
N PHE A 467 -62.72 -0.27 -26.01
CA PHE A 467 -63.98 0.47 -26.13
C PHE A 467 -64.27 0.88 -27.57
N GLY A 468 -63.25 1.34 -28.31
CA GLY A 468 -63.36 1.68 -29.74
C GLY A 468 -63.71 0.47 -30.60
N THR A 469 -63.05 -0.67 -30.38
CA THR A 469 -63.40 -1.93 -31.09
C THR A 469 -64.79 -2.44 -30.71
N GLY A 470 -65.21 -2.30 -29.46
CA GLY A 470 -66.56 -2.65 -29.00
C GLY A 470 -67.63 -1.79 -29.65
N ILE A 471 -67.44 -0.46 -29.72
CA ILE A 471 -68.35 0.45 -30.42
C ILE A 471 -68.41 0.15 -31.91
N PHE A 472 -67.27 -0.11 -32.55
CA PHE A 472 -67.21 -0.48 -33.96
C PHE A 472 -67.92 -1.79 -34.25
N TRP A 473 -67.74 -2.80 -33.40
CA TRP A 473 -68.43 -4.08 -33.56
C TRP A 473 -69.94 -3.96 -33.34
N PHE A 474 -70.35 -3.18 -32.35
CA PHE A 474 -71.77 -2.90 -32.08
C PHE A 474 -72.44 -2.10 -33.20
N SER A 475 -71.76 -1.07 -33.74
CA SER A 475 -72.29 -0.29 -34.86
C SER A 475 -72.34 -1.09 -36.16
N HIS A 476 -71.38 -2.00 -36.39
CA HIS A 476 -71.40 -2.88 -37.53
C HIS A 476 -72.57 -3.88 -37.48
N GLN A 477 -72.81 -4.51 -36.32
CA GLN A 477 -73.97 -5.40 -36.16
C GLN A 477 -75.31 -4.69 -36.34
N HIS A 478 -75.40 -3.41 -35.97
CA HIS A 478 -76.63 -2.65 -36.15
C HIS A 478 -76.89 -2.20 -37.60
N MET A 479 -75.83 -2.09 -38.41
CA MET A 479 -75.92 -1.71 -39.84
C MET A 479 -76.30 -2.89 -40.75
N ASP A 480 -76.13 -4.13 -40.31
CA ASP A 480 -76.53 -5.33 -41.08
C ASP A 480 -78.05 -5.58 -41.12
N GLY A 481 -78.85 -4.75 -40.43
CA GLY A 481 -80.32 -4.83 -40.40
C GLY A 481 -81.05 -3.99 -41.46
N SER A 482 -80.38 -3.11 -42.21
CA SER A 482 -81.04 -2.23 -43.19
C SER A 482 -80.73 -2.65 -44.63
N VAL A 483 -81.58 -3.54 -45.15
CA VAL A 483 -81.62 -4.00 -46.54
C VAL A 483 -82.08 -2.86 -47.45
N TRP A 484 -81.20 -1.89 -47.73
CA TRP A 484 -81.49 -0.66 -48.47
C TRP A 484 -81.73 -0.85 -49.97
N TRP A 485 -81.63 -2.09 -50.48
CA TRP A 485 -81.81 -2.44 -51.90
C TRP A 485 -83.17 -3.10 -52.24
N LEU A 486 -84.14 -3.11 -51.32
CA LEU A 486 -85.52 -3.55 -51.62
C LEU A 486 -86.36 -2.36 -52.12
N LEU A 487 -86.54 -2.31 -53.44
CA LEU A 487 -87.41 -1.36 -54.14
C LEU A 487 -88.89 -1.62 -53.79
N ALA A 488 -89.57 -0.62 -53.21
CA ALA A 488 -91.03 -0.62 -53.06
C ALA A 488 -91.71 -0.04 -54.33
N PRO A 489 -92.81 -0.62 -54.86
CA PRO A 489 -93.23 -0.42 -56.25
C PRO A 489 -94.15 0.78 -56.54
N GLU A 490 -94.23 1.81 -55.69
CA GLU A 490 -95.38 2.73 -55.70
C GLU A 490 -95.07 4.23 -55.81
N ALA A 491 -93.89 4.62 -56.28
CA ALA A 491 -93.58 6.02 -56.55
C ALA A 491 -92.96 6.23 -57.94
N MET A 492 -93.67 5.79 -58.98
CA MET A 492 -93.46 6.29 -60.34
C MET A 492 -94.32 7.54 -60.55
N HIS A 493 -93.72 8.72 -60.38
CA HIS A 493 -94.21 9.93 -61.02
C HIS A 493 -93.19 10.43 -62.04
N LEU A 494 -93.59 10.27 -63.29
CA LEU A 494 -92.92 10.79 -64.48
C LEU A 494 -93.06 12.32 -64.49
N VAL A 495 -91.95 13.03 -64.29
CA VAL A 495 -91.88 14.48 -64.60
C VAL A 495 -90.71 14.71 -65.54
N SER A 496 -91.09 14.86 -66.81
CA SER A 496 -90.46 15.60 -67.91
C SER A 496 -88.93 15.78 -67.95
N ALA A 497 -88.40 15.19 -69.03
CA ALA A 497 -87.22 15.54 -69.80
C ALA A 497 -86.69 16.99 -69.69
N ILE A 498 -85.39 17.10 -69.43
CA ILE A 498 -84.54 18.18 -69.98
C ILE A 498 -83.33 17.50 -70.62
N THR A 499 -83.14 17.82 -71.90
CA THR A 499 -82.15 17.26 -72.83
C THR A 499 -80.73 17.82 -72.64
N HIS A 500 -79.76 16.93 -72.83
CA HIS A 500 -78.38 17.10 -73.31
C HIS A 500 -77.78 18.52 -73.40
N SER A 501 -76.63 18.72 -72.73
CA SER A 501 -75.31 18.84 -73.37
C SER A 501 -74.28 19.49 -72.44
N ASN A 502 -73.23 18.77 -72.07
CA ASN A 502 -71.86 19.11 -72.47
C ASN A 502 -70.84 18.23 -71.76
N LEU A 503 -69.99 17.64 -72.59
CA LEU A 503 -68.78 16.92 -72.21
C LEU A 503 -67.79 17.88 -71.55
N GLY A 504 -67.06 17.36 -70.56
CA GLY A 504 -65.93 18.05 -69.94
C GLY A 504 -65.04 17.07 -69.19
N THR A 505 -64.35 16.21 -69.94
CA THR A 505 -63.20 15.43 -69.46
C THR A 505 -62.12 16.36 -68.93
N PHE A 506 -61.56 16.13 -67.73
CA PHE A 506 -60.13 16.41 -67.49
C PHE A 506 -59.48 15.46 -66.47
N ARG A 507 -58.23 15.16 -66.83
CA ARG A 507 -57.33 14.11 -66.36
C ARG A 507 -56.83 14.25 -64.92
N SER A 508 -56.59 13.07 -64.37
CA SER A 508 -55.60 12.73 -63.34
C SER A 508 -54.22 13.38 -63.57
N VAL A 509 -53.65 13.95 -62.51
CA VAL A 509 -52.21 14.08 -62.33
C VAL A 509 -51.85 13.53 -60.94
N LYS A 510 -51.24 12.34 -60.93
CA LYS A 510 -50.38 11.85 -59.83
C LYS A 510 -49.03 12.58 -59.88
N ARG A 511 -48.45 12.83 -58.70
CA ARG A 511 -47.01 12.92 -58.40
C ARG A 511 -46.85 13.27 -56.90
N PRO A 512 -45.67 13.06 -56.31
CA PRO A 512 -44.83 11.87 -56.24
C PRO A 512 -45.00 11.13 -54.90
#